data_AF-A0A844IGE7-F1
#
_entry.id   AF-A0A844IGE7-F1
#
_cell.length_a   1.000
_cell.length_b   1.000
_cell.length_c   1.000
_cell.angle_alpha   90.00
_cell.angle_beta   90.00
_cell.angle_gamma   90.00
#
_symmetry.space_group_name_H-M   'P 1'
#
loop_
_entity.id
_entity.type
_entity.pdbx_description
1 polymer ?
#
loop_
_entity_poly.entity_id
_entity_poly.type
_entity_poly.pdbx_seq_one_letter_code
_entity_poly.pdbx_strand_id
1 'polypeptide(L)' 'MTKKVKEVIKLLENDGWVHIRTTGSHRHFRHPNKQGTVTVPGKLSDDLKLGTLNSIFKQAGLNGDN' A
#
# COMPACT_ATOMS: atom_id res chain seq x y z
N MET A 1 -3.23 17.09 -3.73
CA MET A 1 -3.30 16.49 -2.38
C MET A 1 -2.31 15.34 -2.33
N THR A 2 -1.32 15.39 -1.44
CA THR A 2 -0.39 14.29 -1.17
C THR A 2 -0.87 13.53 0.07
N LYS A 3 -0.74 12.20 0.11
CA LYS A 3 -0.96 11.44 1.35
C LYS A 3 0.37 10.90 1.84
N LYS A 4 0.57 10.89 3.14
CA LYS A 4 1.77 10.30 3.74
C LYS A 4 1.72 8.78 3.65
N VAL A 5 2.88 8.14 3.51
CA VAL A 5 3.03 6.68 3.51
C VAL A 5 2.33 6.05 4.72
N LYS A 6 2.45 6.65 5.90
CA LYS A 6 1.77 6.18 7.13
C LYS A 6 0.25 6.03 6.97
N GLU A 7 -0.40 6.92 6.21
CA GLU A 7 -1.85 6.92 6.03
C GLU A 7 -2.26 5.79 5.08
N VAL A 8 -1.45 5.55 4.05
CA VAL A 8 -1.67 4.45 3.09
C VAL A 8 -1.50 3.10 3.77
N ILE A 9 -0.49 2.97 4.62
CA ILE A 9 -0.27 1.74 5.40
C ILE A 9 -1.46 1.47 6.31
N LYS A 10 -1.95 2.48 7.05
CA LYS A 10 -3.16 2.33 7.87
C LYS A 10 -4.38 1.89 7.07
N LEU A 11 -4.57 2.44 5.86
CA LEU A 11 -5.67 2.03 4.97
C LEU A 11 -5.53 0.57 4.54
N LEU A 12 -4.32 0.14 4.18
CA LEU A 12 -4.03 -1.25 3.81
C LEU A 12 -4.27 -2.18 5.01
N GLU A 13 -3.73 -1.86 6.18
CA GLU A 13 -3.94 -2.65 7.41
C GLU A 13 -5.42 -2.77 7.77
N ASN A 14 -6.18 -1.67 7.64
CA ASN A 14 -7.62 -1.67 7.88
C ASN A 14 -8.43 -2.50 6.85
N ASP A 15 -7.95 -2.59 5.61
CA ASP A 15 -8.53 -3.49 4.60
C ASP A 15 -8.17 -4.96 4.87
N GLY A 16 -7.21 -5.24 5.77
CA GLY A 16 -6.77 -6.59 6.12
C GLY A 16 -5.44 -7.00 5.49
N TRP A 17 -4.70 -6.06 4.91
CA TRP A 17 -3.35 -6.32 4.41
C TRP A 17 -2.36 -6.45 5.56
N VAL A 18 -1.60 -7.52 5.55
CA VAL A 18 -0.61 -7.84 6.58
C VAL A 18 0.79 -7.58 6.02
N HIS A 19 1.61 -6.87 6.78
CA HIS A 19 3.01 -6.67 6.45
C HIS A 19 3.77 -8.01 6.51
N ILE A 20 4.40 -8.42 5.40
CA ILE A 20 5.11 -9.70 5.31
C ILE A 20 6.63 -9.55 5.39
N ARG A 21 7.18 -8.53 4.74
CA ARG A 21 8.63 -8.27 4.71
C ARG A 21 8.92 -6.84 4.33
N THR A 22 10.09 -6.37 4.75
CA THR A 22 10.64 -5.07 4.33
C THR A 22 11.97 -5.31 3.67
N THR A 23 12.15 -4.77 2.46
CA THR A 23 13.42 -4.80 1.75
C THR A 23 13.89 -3.36 1.57
N GLY A 24 14.88 -2.95 2.35
CA GLY A 24 15.36 -1.56 2.37
C GLY A 24 14.24 -0.57 2.76
N SER A 25 13.93 0.36 1.86
CA SER A 25 12.85 1.34 2.04
C SER A 25 11.50 0.87 1.49
N HIS A 26 11.38 -0.37 1.01
CA HIS A 26 10.14 -0.90 0.44
C HIS A 26 9.50 -1.92 1.37
N ARG A 27 8.20 -1.78 1.62
CA ARG A 27 7.43 -2.69 2.47
C ARG A 27 6.47 -3.49 1.62
N HIS A 28 6.51 -4.80 1.79
CA HIS A 28 5.63 -5.72 1.10
C HIS A 28 4.50 -6.15 2.03
N PHE A 29 3.27 -6.01 1.56
CA PHE A 29 2.06 -6.39 2.25
C PHE A 29 1.35 -7.50 1.47
N ARG A 30 0.76 -8.45 2.18
CA ARG A 30 -0.02 -9.54 1.62
C ARG A 30 -1.38 -9.59 2.29
N HIS A 31 -2.42 -9.84 1.51
CA HIS A 31 -3.75 -10.08 2.03
C HIS A 31 -4.00 -11.59 2.16
N PRO A 32 -4.66 -12.07 3.23
CA PRO A 32 -5.01 -13.49 3.35
C PRO A 32 -6.06 -13.93 2.32
N ASN A 33 -7.04 -13.06 2.00
CA ASN A 33 -8.13 -13.37 1.06
C ASN A 33 -7.90 -12.88 -0.38
N LYS A 34 -7.00 -11.90 -0.62
CA LYS A 34 -6.79 -11.31 -1.95
C LYS A 34 -5.46 -11.82 -2.47
N GLN A 35 -5.46 -12.37 -3.68
CA GLN A 35 -4.23 -12.85 -4.30
C GLN A 35 -3.44 -11.66 -4.83
N GLY A 36 -2.29 -11.39 -4.22
CA GLY A 36 -1.42 -10.28 -4.60
C GLY A 36 -0.44 -9.90 -3.49
N THR A 37 0.58 -9.12 -3.85
CA THR A 37 1.48 -8.48 -2.90
C THR A 37 1.54 -6.99 -3.23
N VAL A 38 1.15 -6.16 -2.27
CA VAL A 38 1.23 -4.71 -2.39
C VAL A 38 2.59 -4.26 -1.92
N THR A 39 3.27 -3.44 -2.71
CA THR A 39 4.56 -2.88 -2.31
C THR A 39 4.43 -1.40 -2.08
N VAL A 40 4.69 -0.96 -0.85
CA VAL A 40 4.69 0.45 -0.47
C VAL A 40 6.14 0.94 -0.44
N PRO A 41 6.56 1.78 -1.41
CA PRO A 41 7.88 2.37 -1.41
C PRO A 41 7.94 3.57 -0.46
N GLY A 42 9.10 3.78 0.17
CA GLY A 42 9.41 4.97 0.94
C GLY A 42 9.34 4.78 2.46
N LYS A 43 9.66 5.87 3.17
CA LYS A 43 9.63 5.92 4.64
C LYS A 43 8.23 6.34 5.12
N LEU A 44 7.88 6.03 6.37
CA LEU A 44 6.59 6.41 6.96
C LEU A 44 6.28 7.91 6.88
N SER A 45 7.33 8.73 6.97
CA SER A 45 7.27 10.19 6.92
C SER A 45 7.22 10.75 5.50
N ASP A 46 7.39 9.92 4.47
CA ASP A 46 7.43 10.33 3.08
C ASP A 46 6.02 10.60 2.52
N ASP A 47 5.95 11.50 1.55
CA ASP A 47 4.70 11.92 0.91
C ASP A 47 4.52 11.18 -0.42
N LEU A 48 3.50 10.33 -0.48
CA LEU A 48 3.12 9.62 -1.70
C LEU A 48 2.35 10.57 -2.62
N LYS A 49 2.85 10.69 -3.85
CA LYS A 49 2.15 11.33 -4.96
C LYS A 49 0.96 10.47 -5.38
N LEU A 50 -0.06 11.11 -5.95
CA LEU A 50 -1.29 10.45 -6.40
C LEU A 50 -1.03 9.27 -7.35
N GLY A 51 -0.03 9.37 -8.24
CA GLY A 51 0.35 8.28 -9.16
C GLY A 51 0.87 7.04 -8.43
N THR A 52 1.64 7.22 -7.35
CA THR A 52 2.13 6.10 -6.52
C THR A 52 0.99 5.49 -5.71
N LEU A 53 0.11 6.32 -5.14
CA LEU A 53 -1.11 5.88 -4.46
C LEU A 53 -1.99 5.02 -5.38
N ASN A 54 -2.27 5.50 -6.60
CA ASN A 54 -3.08 4.75 -7.56
C ASN A 54 -2.43 3.43 -7.95
N SER A 55 -1.10 3.40 -8.08
CA SER A 55 -0.37 2.16 -8.35
C SER A 55 -0.49 1.17 -7.19
N ILE A 56 -0.41 1.65 -5.94
CA ILE A 56 -0.60 0.84 -4.73
C ILE A 56 -2.03 0.31 -4.65
N PHE A 57 -3.05 1.14 -4.88
CA PHE A 57 -4.45 0.71 -4.87
C PHE A 57 -4.77 -0.28 -5.99
N LYS A 58 -4.19 -0.09 -7.17
CA LYS A 58 -4.30 -1.04 -8.27
C LYS A 58 -3.67 -2.39 -7.91
N GLN A 59 -2.50 -2.40 -7.28
CA GLN A 59 -1.88 -3.63 -6.76
C GLN A 59 -2.70 -4.27 -5.64
N ALA A 60 -3.37 -3.46 -4.82
CA ALA A 60 -4.21 -3.93 -3.72
C ALA A 60 -5.58 -4.45 -4.16
N GLY A 61 -5.92 -4.34 -5.45
CA GLY A 61 -7.28 -4.61 -5.92
C GLY A 61 -8.32 -3.72 -5.25
N LEU A 62 -7.90 -2.51 -4.83
CA LEU A 62 -8.75 -1.49 -4.23
C LEU A 62 -9.24 -0.45 -5.25
N ASN A 63 -8.76 -0.54 -6.50
CA ASN A 63 -9.41 0.14 -7.61
C ASN A 63 -10.71 -0.61 -7.91
N GLY A 64 -11.83 0.01 -7.55
CA GLY A 64 -13.15 -0.48 -7.90
C GLY A 64 -13.24 -0.77 -9.39
N ASP A 65 -13.41 -2.04 -9.70
CA ASP A 65 -14.34 -2.44 -10.73
C ASP A 65 -15.73 -2.03 -10.22
N ASN A 66 -16.31 -1.03 -10.86
CA ASN A 66 -17.74 -0.78 -10.89
C ASN A 66 -18.12 -0.48 -12.33
#